data_AF-A0A6G1R4W0-F1
#
_entry.id   AF-A0A6G1R4W0-F1
#
_cell.length_a   1.000
_cell.length_b   1.000
_cell.length_c   1.000
_cell.angle_alpha   90.00
_cell.angle_beta   90.00
_cell.angle_gamma   90.00
#
_symmetry.space_group_name_H-M   'P 1'
#
loop_
_entity.id
_entity.type
_entity.pdbx_description
1 polymer ?
#
loop_
_entity_poly.entity_id
_entity_poly.type
_entity_poly.pdbx_seq_one_letter_code
_entity_poly.pdbx_strand_id
1 'polypeptide(L)'
;VIEAKSEDFLPIITGRREHYIIEVQLPGKMFELLPQEIKEGKLLRMYPVLFNVGINEQQTFAERFGDTTLQENINQENLELLKEYYKLFTEKMPPDCLPHFQEQNDLKGLLENLHQNIQ
;
A
#
# COMPACT_ATOMS: atom_id res chain seq x y z
N VAL A 1 -10.53 10.24 24.03
CA VAL A 1 -11.24 9.08 23.43
C VAL A 1 -12.69 9.20 23.84
N ILE A 2 -13.61 9.41 22.90
CA ILE A 2 -15.06 9.49 23.16
C ILE A 2 -15.65 8.15 22.73
N GLU A 3 -16.31 7.47 23.65
CA GLU A 3 -17.00 6.23 23.41
C GLU A 3 -18.18 6.47 22.44
N ALA A 4 -18.15 5.83 21.27
CA ALA A 4 -19.19 5.97 20.27
C ALA A 4 -20.45 5.19 20.69
N LYS A 5 -21.59 5.89 20.76
CA LYS A 5 -22.90 5.25 20.88
C LYS A 5 -23.48 5.04 19.48
N SER A 6 -23.56 3.78 19.06
CA SER A 6 -24.40 3.26 17.97
C SER A 6 -24.16 3.80 16.55
N GLU A 7 -23.70 2.91 15.67
CA GLU A 7 -23.81 2.91 14.19
C GLU A 7 -23.17 4.00 13.32
N ASP A 8 -22.48 5.01 13.86
CA ASP A 8 -21.68 5.92 13.03
C ASP A 8 -20.21 5.49 12.94
N PHE A 9 -19.94 4.43 12.15
CA PHE A 9 -18.57 4.00 11.78
C PHE A 9 -17.97 4.80 10.62
N LEU A 10 -18.52 5.97 10.30
CA LEU A 10 -18.06 6.76 9.17
C LEU A 10 -16.65 7.30 9.45
N PRO A 11 -15.70 7.14 8.50
CA PRO A 11 -14.38 7.70 8.67
C PRO A 11 -14.45 9.23 8.72
N ILE A 12 -13.75 9.83 9.67
CA ILE A 12 -13.62 11.28 9.78
C ILE A 12 -12.34 11.69 9.06
N ILE A 13 -12.45 12.60 8.09
CA ILE A 13 -11.31 13.11 7.33
C ILE A 13 -10.99 14.52 7.81
N THR A 14 -9.75 14.72 8.24
CA THR A 14 -9.22 16.03 8.64
C THR A 14 -7.92 16.33 7.91
N GLY A 15 -7.41 17.56 8.04
CA GLY A 15 -6.11 17.96 7.47
C GLY A 15 -6.22 18.88 6.26
N ARG A 16 -5.19 18.86 5.40
CA ARG A 16 -5.02 19.72 4.23
C ARG A 16 -4.77 18.88 2.98
N ARG A 17 -4.75 19.51 1.80
CA ARG A 17 -4.61 18.81 0.51
C ARG A 17 -3.33 17.96 0.44
N GLU A 18 -2.28 18.44 1.07
CA GLU A 18 -0.97 17.81 1.17
C GLU A 18 -0.89 16.74 2.28
N HIS A 19 -1.80 16.76 3.24
CA HIS A 19 -1.76 15.85 4.39
C HIS A 19 -3.16 15.66 4.99
N TYR A 20 -3.78 14.53 4.68
CA TYR A 20 -5.05 14.11 5.28
C TYR A 20 -4.81 13.12 6.41
N ILE A 21 -5.63 13.22 7.46
CA ILE A 21 -5.73 12.22 8.51
C ILE A 21 -7.12 11.60 8.41
N ILE A 22 -7.16 10.27 8.33
CA ILE A 22 -8.40 9.50 8.30
C ILE A 22 -8.52 8.80 9.64
N GLU A 23 -9.51 9.20 10.43
CA GLU A 23 -9.85 8.55 11.69
C GLU A 23 -10.93 7.50 11.44
N VAL A 24 -10.59 6.25 11.70
CA VAL A 24 -11.51 5.11 11.56
C VAL A 24 -11.97 4.70 12.95
N GLN A 25 -13.28 4.77 13.20
CA GLN A 25 -13.86 4.28 14.44
C GLN A 25 -13.89 2.75 14.42
N LEU A 26 -13.41 2.12 15.49
CA LEU A 26 -13.37 0.68 15.64
C LEU A 26 -14.25 0.23 16.81
N PRO A 27 -14.94 -0.92 16.72
CA PRO A 27 -15.57 -1.54 17.88
C PRO A 27 -14.58 -1.72 19.03
N GLY A 28 -14.99 -1.47 20.28
CA GLY A 28 -14.09 -1.50 21.45
C GLY A 28 -13.27 -2.80 21.58
N LYS A 29 -13.91 -3.95 21.34
CA LYS A 29 -13.22 -5.26 21.34
C LYS A 29 -12.11 -5.38 20.30
N MET A 30 -12.25 -4.73 19.14
CA MET A 30 -11.20 -4.70 18.11
C MET A 30 -10.09 -3.72 18.49
N PHE A 31 -10.46 -2.57 19.06
CA PHE A 31 -9.49 -1.57 19.50
C PHE A 31 -8.55 -2.11 20.59
N GLU A 32 -9.07 -2.92 21.53
CA GLU A 32 -8.27 -3.57 22.58
C GLU A 32 -7.14 -4.45 22.04
N LEU A 33 -7.35 -5.08 20.88
CA LEU A 33 -6.39 -5.97 20.21
C LEU A 33 -5.25 -5.23 19.49
N LEU A 34 -5.33 -3.91 19.34
CA LEU A 34 -4.31 -3.14 18.64
C LEU A 34 -3.01 -3.00 19.45
N PRO A 35 -1.86 -2.81 18.78
CA PRO A 35 -0.61 -2.43 19.43
C PRO A 35 -0.76 -1.17 20.27
N GLN A 36 -0.02 -1.08 21.37
CA GLN A 36 -0.12 0.03 22.33
C GLN A 36 0.12 1.38 21.68
N GLU A 37 1.08 1.46 20.77
CA GLU A 37 1.43 2.69 20.05
C GLU A 37 0.26 3.20 19.21
N ILE A 38 -0.52 2.31 18.60
CA ILE A 38 -1.69 2.68 17.80
C ILE A 38 -2.82 3.16 18.72
N LYS A 39 -2.99 2.50 19.87
CA LYS A 39 -3.96 2.94 20.90
C LYS A 39 -3.63 4.31 21.48
N GLU A 40 -2.33 4.67 21.51
CA GLU A 40 -1.82 5.98 21.91
C GLU A 40 -1.93 7.06 20.82
N GLY A 41 -2.51 6.72 19.66
CA GLY A 41 -2.74 7.67 18.57
C GLY A 41 -1.57 7.82 17.61
N LYS A 42 -0.59 6.90 17.61
CA LYS A 42 0.46 6.88 16.59
C LYS A 42 -0.15 6.71 15.20
N LEU A 43 0.21 7.61 14.29
CA LEU A 43 -0.30 7.60 12.92
C LEU A 43 0.21 6.39 12.13
N LEU A 44 -0.69 5.78 11.38
CA LEU A 44 -0.38 4.83 10.32
C LEU A 44 -0.06 5.61 9.04
N ARG A 45 1.16 5.46 8.53
CA ARG A 45 1.56 6.09 7.27
C ARG A 45 1.14 5.20 6.11
N MET A 46 0.41 5.79 5.16
CA MET A 46 0.02 5.14 3.91
C MET A 46 0.94 5.61 2.78
N TYR A 47 1.41 4.67 1.97
CA TYR A 47 2.23 4.93 0.78
C TYR A 47 1.45 4.44 -0.43
N PRO A 48 0.66 5.31 -1.09
CA PRO A 48 -0.09 4.91 -2.27
C PRO A 48 0.89 4.60 -3.40
N VAL A 49 0.65 3.51 -4.12
CA VAL A 49 1.35 3.18 -5.35
C VAL A 49 0.34 2.98 -6.47
N LEU A 50 0.67 3.45 -7.67
CA LEU A 50 -0.15 3.32 -8.86
C LEU A 50 0.65 2.63 -9.96
N PHE A 51 0.12 1.51 -10.45
CA PHE A 51 0.62 0.85 -11.66
C PHE A 51 -0.49 0.82 -12.70
N ASN A 52 -0.23 1.40 -13.87
CA ASN A 52 -1.17 1.49 -14.97
C ASN A 52 -0.81 0.56 -16.14
N VAL A 53 0.26 -0.24 -16.03
CA VAL A 53 0.54 -1.30 -17.00
C VAL A 53 -0.39 -2.49 -16.76
N GLY A 54 -1.04 -2.93 -17.82
CA GLY A 54 -1.81 -4.16 -17.79
C GLY A 54 -0.91 -5.34 -17.46
N ILE A 55 -1.24 -6.06 -16.38
CA ILE A 55 -0.76 -7.43 -16.12
C ILE A 55 -1.18 -8.41 -17.25
N ASN A 56 -1.81 -7.90 -18.33
CA ASN A 56 -2.36 -8.65 -19.46
C ASN A 56 -1.78 -8.15 -20.80
N GLU A 57 -1.13 -9.07 -21.53
CA GLU A 57 -0.50 -8.85 -22.85
C GLU A 57 -1.46 -8.34 -23.96
N GLN A 58 -2.77 -8.45 -23.77
CA GLN A 58 -3.77 -8.03 -24.77
C GLN A 58 -4.00 -6.50 -24.79
N GLN A 59 -3.65 -5.79 -23.71
CA GLN A 59 -3.78 -4.33 -23.61
C GLN A 59 -2.64 -3.61 -24.37
N THR A 60 -1.49 -4.26 -24.46
CA THR A 60 -0.27 -3.81 -25.16
C THR A 60 -0.49 -3.53 -26.65
N PHE A 61 -1.46 -4.18 -27.31
CA PHE A 61 -1.72 -3.94 -28.74
C PHE A 61 -2.38 -2.58 -29.03
N ALA A 62 -3.20 -2.05 -28.13
CA ALA A 62 -3.80 -0.72 -28.27
C ALA A 62 -2.80 0.38 -27.87
N GLU A 63 -1.93 0.08 -26.90
CA GLU A 63 -0.88 0.99 -26.42
C GLU A 63 0.24 1.20 -27.47
N ARG A 64 0.55 0.20 -28.31
CA ARG A 64 1.54 0.33 -29.40
C ARG A 64 1.23 1.40 -30.46
N PHE A 65 0.03 1.98 -30.46
CA PHE A 65 -0.36 3.06 -31.37
C PHE A 65 -0.50 4.43 -30.66
N GLY A 66 -0.22 4.53 -29.36
CA GLY A 66 -0.29 5.75 -28.56
C GLY A 66 1.03 6.05 -27.81
N ASP A 67 1.18 7.28 -27.32
CA ASP A 67 2.29 7.67 -26.44
C ASP A 67 2.06 7.10 -25.03
N THR A 68 2.92 6.16 -24.62
CA THR A 68 2.91 5.48 -23.32
C THR A 68 3.89 6.07 -22.31
N THR A 69 4.66 7.10 -22.66
CA THR A 69 5.75 7.63 -21.82
C THR A 69 5.26 8.10 -20.45
N LEU A 70 4.07 8.72 -20.36
CA LEU A 70 3.51 9.12 -19.07
C LEU A 70 3.21 7.91 -18.17
N GLN A 71 2.66 6.84 -18.73
CA GLN A 71 2.36 5.61 -18.00
C GLN A 71 3.64 4.91 -17.53
N GLU A 72 4.65 4.80 -18.40
CA GLU A 72 5.97 4.25 -18.08
C GLU A 72 6.62 5.03 -16.93
N ASN A 73 6.63 6.36 -17.00
CA ASN A 73 7.17 7.22 -15.94
C ASN A 73 6.42 7.02 -14.61
N ILE A 74 5.08 6.99 -14.64
CA ILE A 74 4.26 6.75 -13.44
C ILE A 74 4.61 5.38 -12.84
N ASN A 75 4.67 4.31 -13.64
CA ASN A 75 4.99 2.98 -13.13
C ASN A 75 6.40 2.91 -12.55
N GLN A 76 7.37 3.54 -13.21
CA GLN A 76 8.75 3.54 -12.76
C GLN A 76 8.92 4.30 -11.43
N GLU A 77 8.29 5.47 -11.29
CA GLU A 77 8.28 6.22 -10.02
C GLU A 77 7.64 5.41 -8.89
N ASN A 78 6.52 4.73 -9.17
CA ASN A 78 5.80 3.94 -8.18
C ASN A 78 6.51 2.61 -7.83
N LEU A 79 7.31 2.05 -8.75
CA LEU A 79 8.19 0.93 -8.46
C LEU A 79 9.27 1.33 -7.46
N GLU A 80 9.89 2.50 -7.61
CA GLU A 80 10.90 2.96 -6.67
C GLU A 80 10.29 3.23 -5.29
N LEU A 81 9.11 3.85 -5.22
CA LEU A 81 8.36 3.99 -3.96
C LEU A 81 8.07 2.63 -3.29
N LEU A 82 7.66 1.63 -4.07
CA LEU A 82 7.40 0.29 -3.57
C LEU A 82 8.68 -0.41 -3.07
N LYS A 83 9.81 -0.23 -3.76
CA LYS A 83 11.13 -0.75 -3.34
C LYS A 83 11.58 -0.13 -2.02
N GLU A 84 11.40 1.18 -1.84
CA GLU A 84 11.70 1.85 -0.57
C GLU A 84 10.82 1.34 0.56
N TYR A 85 9.52 1.16 0.31
CA TYR A 85 8.61 0.57 1.28
C TYR A 85 9.01 -0.86 1.65
N TYR A 86 9.33 -1.69 0.65
CA TYR A 86 9.81 -3.06 0.86
C TYR A 86 11.08 -3.09 1.73
N LYS A 87 12.05 -2.20 1.47
CA LYS A 87 13.24 -2.06 2.30
C LYS A 87 12.88 -1.73 3.75
N LEU A 88 12.08 -0.67 3.98
CA LEU A 88 11.64 -0.28 5.33
C LEU A 88 10.89 -1.40 6.05
N PHE A 89 10.09 -2.16 5.31
CA PHE A 89 9.36 -3.31 5.83
C PHE A 89 10.31 -4.42 6.28
N THR A 90 11.29 -4.80 5.45
CA THR A 90 12.30 -5.81 5.80
C THR A 90 13.21 -5.39 6.95
N GLU A 91 13.48 -4.09 7.13
CA GLU A 91 14.27 -3.57 8.26
C GLU A 91 13.52 -3.63 9.60
N LYS A 92 12.18 -3.49 9.57
CA LYS A 92 11.36 -3.39 10.79
C LYS A 92 10.69 -4.69 11.20
N MET A 93 10.49 -5.62 10.26
CA MET A 93 9.85 -6.89 10.52
C MET A 93 10.88 -7.98 10.84
N PRO A 94 10.66 -8.79 11.90
CA PRO A 94 11.44 -10.00 12.10
C PRO A 94 11.33 -10.93 10.88
N PRO A 95 12.39 -11.66 10.50
CA PRO A 95 12.35 -12.62 9.39
C PRO A 95 11.22 -13.64 9.53
N ASP A 96 10.90 -14.03 10.77
CA ASP A 96 9.88 -15.03 11.12
C ASP A 96 8.43 -14.51 10.94
N CYS A 97 8.24 -13.20 10.80
CA CYS A 97 6.93 -12.57 10.58
C CYS A 97 6.58 -12.41 9.10
N LEU A 98 7.52 -12.71 8.19
CA LEU A 98 7.23 -12.72 6.78
C LEU A 98 6.37 -13.93 6.45
N PRO A 99 5.19 -13.75 5.83
CA PRO A 99 4.42 -14.89 5.35
C PRO A 99 5.32 -15.68 4.41
N HIS A 100 5.56 -16.94 4.76
CA HIS A 100 6.17 -17.89 3.85
C HIS A 100 5.13 -18.16 2.77
N PHE A 101 5.13 -17.34 1.71
CA PHE A 101 4.28 -17.59 0.57
C PHE A 101 4.62 -18.98 0.04
N GLN A 102 3.64 -19.89 0.06
CA GLN A 102 3.79 -21.25 -0.43
C GLN A 102 3.90 -21.32 -1.97
N GLU A 103 3.89 -20.17 -2.64
CA GLU A 103 3.93 -20.03 -4.10
C GLU A 103 5.35 -19.81 -4.65
N GLN A 104 5.50 -20.03 -5.96
CA GLN A 104 6.77 -20.08 -6.70
C GLN A 104 7.68 -18.84 -6.62
N ASN A 105 7.21 -17.71 -6.07
CA ASN A 105 8.00 -16.50 -5.90
C ASN A 105 7.79 -15.92 -4.50
N ASP A 106 8.88 -15.67 -3.77
CA ASP A 106 8.84 -14.86 -2.57
C ASP A 106 8.55 -13.38 -2.92
N LEU A 107 8.32 -12.55 -1.89
CA LEU A 107 7.99 -11.13 -2.09
C LEU A 107 9.07 -10.38 -2.90
N LYS A 108 10.33 -10.80 -2.75
CA LYS A 108 11.45 -10.27 -3.53
C LYS A 108 11.32 -10.63 -5.01
N GLY A 109 11.05 -11.90 -5.31
CA GLY A 109 10.82 -12.39 -6.67
C GLY A 109 9.62 -11.71 -7.33
N LEU A 110 8.53 -11.46 -6.59
CA LEU A 110 7.39 -10.69 -7.11
C LEU A 110 7.77 -9.25 -7.47
N LEU A 111 8.59 -8.58 -6.66
CA LEU A 111 9.08 -7.23 -6.93
C LEU A 111 10.02 -7.18 -8.13
N GLU A 112 10.88 -8.19 -8.29
CA GLU A 112 11.76 -8.35 -9.46
C GLU A 112 10.93 -8.61 -10.73
N ASN A 113 9.92 -9.48 -10.65
CA ASN A 113 9.01 -9.72 -11.77
C ASN A 113 8.26 -8.44 -12.17
N LEU A 114 7.74 -7.69 -11.20
CA LEU A 114 7.09 -6.41 -11.49
C LEU A 114 8.05 -5.46 -12.22
N HIS A 115 9.32 -5.38 -11.80
CA HIS A 115 10.32 -4.57 -12.49
C HIS A 115 10.53 -4.96 -13.96
N GLN A 116 10.50 -6.26 -14.29
CA GLN A 116 10.59 -6.72 -15.68
C GLN A 116 9.34 -6.42 -16.50
N ASN A 117 8.16 -6.35 -15.86
CA ASN A 117 6.87 -6.20 -16.56
C ASN A 117 6.44 -4.75 -16.78
N ILE A 118 7.08 -3.79 -16.12
CA ILE A 118 6.75 -2.36 -16.28
C ILE A 118 7.65 -1.62 -17.27
N GLN A 119 8.59 -2.33 -17.90
CA GLN A 119 9.50 -1.83 -18.95
C GLN A 119 8.91 -1.96 -20.35
#